data_AF-A0A061FW72-F1
#
_entry.id   AF-A0A061FW72-F1
#
_cell.length_a   1.000
_cell.length_b   1.000
_cell.length_c   1.000
_cell.angle_alpha   90.00
_cell.angle_beta   90.00
_cell.angle_gamma   90.00
#
_symmetry.space_group_name_H-M   'P 1'
#
loop_
_entity.id
_entity.type
_entity.pdbx_description
1 polymer ?
#
loop_
_entity_poly.entity_id
_entity_poly.type
_entity_poly.pdbx_seq_one_letter_code
_entity_poly.pdbx_strand_id
1 'polypeptide(L)' 'MAFKDLSKACPKNDLPLPNIDTLVDATAGHEMFSFMDGFSRYNQIRMALGDVKKTAFRTLSLRSLLYSHLDHHLADP' A
#
# COMPACT_ATOMS: atom_id res chain seq x y z
N MET A 1 -1.35 7.32 -8.37
CA MET A 1 -0.41 6.18 -8.32
C MET A 1 -1.14 4.96 -7.82
N ALA A 2 -1.05 3.85 -8.52
CA ALA A 2 -1.65 2.59 -8.08
C ALA A 2 -0.58 1.51 -8.07
N PHE A 3 -0.53 0.73 -6.98
CA PHE A 3 0.40 -0.40 -6.83
C PHE A 3 -0.18 -1.72 -7.39
N LYS A 4 -1.27 -1.65 -8.17
CA LYS A 4 -2.02 -2.84 -8.63
C LYS A 4 -1.13 -3.84 -9.37
N ASP A 5 -0.26 -3.35 -10.25
CA ASP A 5 0.63 -4.23 -11.03
C ASP A 5 1.76 -4.81 -10.17
N LEU A 6 2.28 -4.02 -9.23
CA LEU A 6 3.27 -4.47 -8.24
C LEU A 6 2.67 -5.56 -7.33
N SER A 7 1.45 -5.37 -6.83
CA SER A 7 0.76 -6.35 -5.98
C SER A 7 0.44 -7.64 -6.72
N LYS A 8 0.20 -7.59 -8.04
CA LYS A 8 0.00 -8.79 -8.87
C LYS A 8 1.30 -9.55 -9.14
N ALA A 9 2.41 -8.83 -9.29
CA ALA A 9 3.72 -9.41 -9.56
C ALA A 9 4.41 -9.96 -8.29
N CYS A 10 4.03 -9.46 -7.11
CA CYS A 10 4.58 -9.92 -5.84
C CYS A 10 3.98 -11.29 -5.45
N PRO A 11 4.80 -12.25 -4.98
CA PRO A 11 4.30 -13.46 -4.33
C PRO A 11 3.35 -13.12 -3.19
N LYS A 12 2.25 -13.86 -3.07
CA LYS A 12 1.36 -13.73 -1.91
C LYS A 12 2.06 -14.29 -0.67
N ASN A 13 1.83 -13.63 0.46
CA ASN A 13 2.22 -14.16 1.75
C ASN A 13 1.11 -15.11 2.23
N ASP A 14 1.42 -16.40 2.37
CA ASP A 14 0.46 -17.44 2.77
C ASP A 14 0.39 -17.64 4.30
N LEU A 15 0.96 -16.71 5.09
CA LEU A 15 0.81 -16.75 6.54
C LEU A 15 -0.68 -16.61 6.92
N PRO A 16 -1.23 -17.56 7.70
CA PRO A 16 -2.63 -17.51 8.07
C PRO A 16 -2.88 -16.30 8.98
N LEU A 17 -3.89 -15.52 8.64
CA LEU A 17 -4.43 -14.52 9.56
C LEU A 17 -5.33 -15.25 10.58
N PRO A 18 -5.28 -14.88 11.86
CA PRO A 18 -6.17 -15.46 12.85
C PRO A 18 -7.63 -15.17 12.50
N ASN A 19 -8.51 -16.16 12.71
CA ASN A 19 -9.95 -15.96 12.58
C ASN A 19 -10.39 -14.94 13.65
N ILE A 20 -11.33 -14.07 13.29
CA ILE A 20 -11.97 -13.15 14.22
C ILE A 20 -12.60 -13.87 15.41
N ASP A 21 -13.21 -15.04 15.22
CA ASP A 21 -13.81 -15.82 16.30
C ASP A 21 -12.76 -16.24 17.34
N THR A 22 -11.60 -16.69 16.86
CA THR A 22 -10.47 -17.05 17.74
C THR A 22 -9.96 -15.83 18.52
N LEU A 23 -9.95 -14.64 17.91
CA LEU A 23 -9.60 -13.40 18.58
C LEU A 23 -10.63 -13.03 19.66
N VAL A 24 -11.92 -13.16 19.35
CA VAL A 24 -13.01 -12.91 20.30
C VAL A 24 -12.93 -13.86 21.48
N ASP A 25 -12.83 -15.17 21.24
CA ASP A 25 -12.73 -16.20 22.29
C ASP A 25 -11.49 -15.99 23.17
N ALA A 26 -10.35 -15.66 22.57
CA ALA A 26 -9.11 -15.37 23.31
C ALA A 26 -9.22 -14.14 24.22
N THR A 27 -10.21 -13.28 23.98
CA THR A 27 -10.46 -12.07 24.76
C THR A 27 -11.70 -12.19 25.66
N ALA A 28 -12.42 -13.31 25.61
CA ALA A 28 -13.60 -13.54 26.42
C ALA A 28 -13.23 -13.52 27.92
N GLY A 29 -14.01 -12.80 28.73
CA GLY A 29 -13.78 -12.68 30.18
C GLY A 29 -12.88 -11.52 30.61
N HIS A 30 -12.32 -10.74 29.69
CA HIS A 30 -11.64 -9.49 30.02
C HIS A 30 -12.65 -8.33 30.16
N GLU A 31 -12.57 -7.58 31.25
CA GLU A 31 -13.51 -6.49 31.58
C GLU A 31 -13.21 -5.16 30.86
N MET A 32 -11.99 -4.99 30.34
CA MET A 32 -11.54 -3.75 29.71
C MET A 32 -10.52 -4.01 28.60
N PHE A 33 -10.64 -3.24 27.52
CA PHE A 33 -9.73 -3.25 26.39
C PHE A 33 -9.22 -1.85 26.08
N SER A 34 -8.01 -1.77 25.56
CA SER A 34 -7.47 -0.57 24.92
C SER A 34 -7.02 -0.91 23.51
N PHE A 35 -7.31 -0.02 22.56
CA PHE A 35 -6.91 -0.17 21.17
C PHE A 35 -5.82 0.84 20.87
N MET A 36 -4.71 0.36 20.31
CA MET A 36 -3.69 1.24 19.74
C MET A 36 -4.08 1.59 18.31
N ASP A 37 -3.97 2.86 17.93
CA ASP A 37 -4.08 3.23 16.52
C ASP A 37 -2.91 2.63 15.74
N GLY A 38 -3.23 2.06 14.58
CA GLY A 38 -2.26 1.41 13.70
C GLY A 38 -1.91 2.25 12.48
N PHE A 39 -2.20 3.56 12.48
CA PHE A 39 -2.26 4.36 11.24
C PHE A 39 -0.93 4.35 10.46
N SER A 40 0.20 4.35 11.18
CA SER A 40 1.54 4.33 10.58
C SER A 40 2.25 2.98 10.68
N ARG A 41 1.56 1.89 11.06
CA ARG A 41 2.19 0.58 11.32
C ARG A 41 2.99 0.05 10.13
N TYR A 42 2.48 0.23 8.91
CA TYR A 42 3.18 -0.18 7.69
C TYR A 42 4.50 0.56 7.47
N ASN A 43 4.60 1.83 7.90
CA ASN A 43 5.77 2.67 7.67
C ASN A 43 6.92 2.38 8.65
N GLN A 44 6.66 1.63 9.72
CA GLN A 44 7.66 1.27 10.73
C GLN A 44 8.43 0.01 10.35
N ILE A 45 7.87 -0.83 9.47
CA ILE A 45 8.52 -2.06 8.99
C ILE A 45 9.50 -1.68 7.88
N ARG A 46 10.79 -1.96 8.10
CA ARG A 46 11.83 -1.67 7.12
C ARG A 46 11.71 -2.60 5.91
N MET A 47 11.84 -2.00 4.73
CA MET A 47 11.95 -2.75 3.49
C MET A 47 13.34 -3.39 3.36
N ALA A 48 13.39 -4.60 2.81
CA ALA A 48 14.67 -5.21 2.44
C ALA A 48 15.34 -4.36 1.35
N LEU A 49 16.66 -4.17 1.45
CA LEU A 49 17.41 -3.29 0.55
C LEU A 49 17.26 -3.67 -0.92
N GLY A 50 17.16 -4.98 -1.22
CA GLY A 50 16.93 -5.50 -2.57
C GLY A 50 15.57 -5.18 -3.17
N ASP A 51 14.59 -4.78 -2.35
CA ASP A 51 13.20 -4.52 -2.79
C ASP A 51 12.88 -3.02 -2.92
N VAL A 52 13.72 -2.13 -2.38
CA VAL A 52 13.51 -0.66 -2.40
C VAL A 52 13.27 -0.13 -3.81
N LYS A 53 14.04 -0.61 -4.80
CA LYS A 53 13.87 -0.19 -6.20
C LYS A 53 12.58 -0.73 -6.83
N LYS A 54 12.06 -1.87 -6.36
CA LYS A 54 10.83 -2.50 -6.87
C LYS A 54 9.58 -1.73 -6.45
N THR A 55 9.66 -0.93 -5.40
CA THR A 55 8.56 -0.11 -4.89
C THR A 55 8.64 1.36 -5.31
N ALA A 56 9.54 1.70 -6.25
CA ALA A 56 9.68 3.06 -6.74
C ALA A 56 8.41 3.52 -7.49
N PHE A 57 8.06 4.80 -7.32
CA PHE A 57 6.95 5.43 -8.03
C PHE A 57 7.37 6.76 -8.65
N ARG A 58 6.70 7.17 -9.73
CA ARG A 58 6.97 8.44 -10.43
C ARG A 58 5.85 9.44 -10.21
N THR A 59 6.13 10.52 -9.48
CA THR A 59 5.21 11.65 -9.37
C THR A 59 5.19 12.41 -10.69
N LEU A 60 4.05 13.01 -11.03
CA LEU A 60 3.96 13.89 -12.18
C LEU A 60 4.71 15.19 -11.84
N SER A 61 5.61 15.62 -12.72
CA SER A 61 6.21 16.95 -12.64
C SER A 61 5.38 17.95 -13.42
N LEU A 62 5.46 19.24 -13.07
CA LEU A 62 4.82 20.33 -13.84
C LEU A 62 5.18 20.26 -15.33
N ARG A 63 6.43 19.89 -15.63
CA ARG A 63 6.91 19.67 -16.99
C ARG A 63 6.18 18.50 -17.67
N SER A 64 5.98 17.40 -16.96
CA SER A 64 5.26 16.23 -17.49
C SER A 64 3.78 16.52 -17.72
N LEU A 65 3.17 17.33 -16.84
CA LEU A 65 1.78 17.79 -16.99
C LEU A 65 1.62 18.71 -18.21
N LEU A 66 2.59 19.61 -18.43
CA LEU A 66 2.61 20.52 -19.58
C LEU A 66 2.76 19.76 -20.90
N TYR A 67 3.67 18.78 -20.99
CA TYR A 67 3.81 17.94 -22.18
C TYR A 67 2.52 17.18 -22.51
N SER A 68 1.86 16.58 -21.51
CA SER A 68 0.57 15.91 -21.73
C SER A 68 -0.57 16.87 -22.14
N HIS A 69 -0.48 18.17 -21.82
CA HIS A 69 -1.44 19.18 -22.26
C HIS A 69 -1.18 19.65 -23.69
N LEU A 70 0.10 19.69 -24.10
CA LEU A 70 0.50 20.03 -25.48
C LEU A 70 0.17 18.90 -26.47
N ASP A 71 0.35 17.63 -26.08
CA ASP A 71 0.01 16.49 -26.92
C ASP A 71 -1.51 16.41 -27.22
N HIS A 72 -2.35 16.86 -26.29
CA HIS A 72 -3.80 16.94 -26.51
C HIS A 72 -4.20 18.07 -27.47
N HIS A 73 -3.39 19.13 -27.59
CA HIS A 73 -3.70 20.30 -28.44
C HIS A 73 -3.21 20.14 -29.89
N LEU A 74 -2.41 19.11 -30.18
CA LEU A 74 -1.92 18.74 -31.51
C LEU A 74 -2.68 17.53 -32.10
N ALA A 75 -3.66 16.97 -31.37
CA ALA A 75 -4.42 15.78 -31.76
C ALA A 75 -5.84 16.09 -32.28
N ASP A 76 -6.31 17.33 -32.22
CA ASP A 76 -7.56 17.77 -32.85
C ASP A 76 -7.25 18.62 -34.10
N PRO A 77 -7.76 18.25 -35.29
CA PRO A 77 -7.65 19.04 -36.53
C PRO A 77 -8.55 20.28 -36.55
#